data_AF-A0A7W1FQX7-F1
#
_entry.id   AF-A0A7W1FQX7-F1
#
_cell.length_a   1.000
_cell.length_b   1.000
_cell.length_c   1.000
_cell.angle_alpha   90.00
_cell.angle_beta   90.00
_cell.angle_gamma   90.00
#
_symmetry.space_group_name_H-M   'P 1'
#
loop_
_entity.id
_entity.type
_entity.pdbx_description
1 polymer ?
#
loop_
_entity_poly.entity_id
_entity_poly.type
_entity_poly.pdbx_seq_one_letter_code
_entity_poly.pdbx_strand_id
1 'polypeptide(L)'
;MKILDASQTAARLPYQTLADSIREVALARSSGRLRAPPRLVLPLSEGGVLLVMPASDLEISITKLVTVHPQNPGRGLPTIQGEVVVMDATTGERLGLLD
;
A
#
# COMPACT_ATOMS: atom_id res chain seq x y z
N MET A 1 1.99 -16.21 -5.72
CA MET A 1 2.00 -15.09 -4.76
C MET A 1 3.23 -15.13 -3.87
N LYS A 2 4.04 -14.06 -3.85
CA LYS A 2 5.21 -13.90 -2.97
C LYS A 2 4.86 -13.06 -1.74
N ILE A 3 5.27 -13.49 -0.54
CA ILE A 3 5.07 -12.72 0.70
C ILE A 3 6.42 -12.15 1.13
N LEU A 4 6.47 -10.84 1.37
CA LEU A 4 7.65 -10.14 1.83
C LEU A 4 7.41 -9.52 3.21
N ASP A 5 8.27 -9.82 4.16
CA ASP A 5 8.32 -9.12 5.44
C ASP A 5 8.96 -7.72 5.31
N ALA A 6 8.89 -6.93 6.38
CA ALA A 6 9.43 -5.56 6.43
C ALA A 6 10.89 -5.45 5.94
N SER A 7 11.75 -6.39 6.34
CA SER A 7 13.17 -6.38 5.97
C SER A 7 13.35 -6.69 4.49
N GLN A 8 12.57 -7.62 3.97
CA GLN A 8 12.60 -8.04 2.58
C GLN A 8 11.97 -7.01 1.64
N THR A 9 10.92 -6.30 2.07
CA THR A 9 10.36 -5.16 1.36
C THR A 9 11.39 -4.03 1.33
N ALA A 10 11.94 -3.64 2.48
CA ALA A 10 12.91 -2.54 2.57
C ALA A 10 14.16 -2.78 1.70
N ALA A 11 14.69 -4.01 1.70
CA ALA A 11 15.84 -4.37 0.86
C ALA A 11 15.61 -4.20 -0.65
N ARG A 12 14.34 -4.14 -1.09
CA ARG A 12 13.95 -3.95 -2.50
C ARG A 12 13.61 -2.50 -2.86
N LEU A 13 13.76 -1.58 -1.92
CA LEU A 13 13.44 -0.16 -2.11
C LEU A 13 14.69 0.74 -1.95
N PRO A 14 15.78 0.55 -2.73
CA PRO A 14 16.89 1.50 -2.74
C PRO A 14 16.40 2.92 -3.00
N TYR A 15 16.85 3.86 -2.17
CA TYR A 15 16.25 5.20 -2.08
C TYR A 15 16.20 5.94 -3.42
N GLN A 16 17.29 5.93 -4.19
CA GLN A 16 17.36 6.65 -5.46
C GLN A 16 16.37 6.08 -6.48
N THR A 17 16.39 4.76 -6.70
CA THR A 17 15.47 4.08 -7.62
C THR A 17 14.01 4.26 -7.18
N LEU A 18 13.75 4.20 -5.87
CA LEU A 18 12.42 4.46 -5.32
C LEU A 18 11.94 5.89 -5.64
N ALA A 19 12.78 6.90 -5.42
CA ALA A 19 12.44 8.29 -5.70
C ALA A 19 12.12 8.51 -7.18
N ASP A 20 12.92 7.91 -8.07
CA ASP A 20 12.68 7.96 -9.51
C ASP A 20 11.36 7.26 -9.90
N SER A 21 11.06 6.09 -9.33
CA SER A 21 9.78 5.41 -9.54
C SER A 21 8.58 6.23 -9.05
N ILE A 22 8.70 6.89 -7.88
CA ILE A 22 7.64 7.77 -7.36
C ILE A 22 7.38 8.95 -8.32
N ARG A 23 8.44 9.55 -8.86
CA ARG A 23 8.33 10.63 -9.84
C ARG A 23 7.56 10.16 -11.09
N GLU A 24 7.90 8.99 -11.64
CA GLU A 24 7.20 8.44 -12.80
C GLU A 24 5.73 8.12 -12.52
N VAL A 25 5.42 7.53 -11.36
CA VAL A 25 4.04 7.25 -10.93
C VAL A 25 3.23 8.54 -10.80
N ALA A 26 3.82 9.62 -10.26
CA ALA A 26 3.17 10.91 -10.14
C ALA A 26 2.85 11.53 -11.52
N LEU A 27 3.77 11.43 -12.48
CA LEU A 27 3.56 11.87 -13.86
C LEU A 27 2.52 11.00 -14.61
N ALA A 28 2.54 9.68 -14.39
CA ALA A 28 1.54 8.78 -14.96
C ALA A 28 0.13 9.13 -14.46
N ARG A 29 -0.01 9.43 -13.17
CA ARG A 29 -1.28 9.88 -12.58
C ARG A 29 -1.76 11.20 -13.17
N SER A 30 -0.89 12.21 -13.31
CA SER A 30 -1.29 13.50 -13.87
C SER A 30 -1.71 13.39 -15.35
N SER A 31 -1.13 12.45 -16.09
CA SER A 31 -1.51 12.13 -17.49
C SER A 31 -2.71 11.19 -17.64
N GLY A 32 -3.34 10.75 -16.56
CA GLY A 32 -4.51 9.86 -16.58
C GLY A 32 -4.23 8.39 -16.89
N ARG A 33 -2.95 7.98 -17.00
CA ARG A 33 -2.53 6.59 -17.25
C ARG A 33 -2.58 5.69 -16.02
N LEU A 34 -2.69 6.29 -14.83
CA LEU A 34 -2.81 5.60 -13.55
C LEU A 34 -4.01 6.16 -12.78
N ARG A 35 -4.76 5.27 -12.13
CA ARG A 35 -5.90 5.62 -11.29
C ARG A 35 -5.59 5.33 -9.83
N ALA A 36 -5.79 6.32 -8.97
CA ALA A 36 -5.66 6.20 -7.52
C ALA A 36 -6.75 7.08 -6.87
N PRO A 37 -7.94 6.53 -6.58
CA PRO A 37 -9.02 7.29 -5.94
C PRO A 37 -8.62 7.77 -4.54
N PRO A 38 -9.39 8.70 -3.95
CA PRO A 38 -9.25 9.03 -2.54
C PRO A 38 -9.32 7.78 -1.67
N ARG A 39 -8.51 7.76 -0.61
CA ARG A 39 -8.52 6.66 0.37
C ARG A 39 -9.91 6.52 0.98
N LEU A 40 -10.37 5.29 1.16
CA LEU A 40 -11.53 5.01 2.01
C LEU A 40 -11.09 5.06 3.48
N VAL A 41 -11.90 5.68 4.31
CA VAL A 41 -11.68 5.84 5.75
C VAL A 41 -12.86 5.23 6.48
N LEU A 42 -12.62 4.18 7.26
CA LEU A 42 -13.64 3.50 8.06
C LEU A 42 -13.27 3.62 9.54
N PRO A 43 -14.03 4.38 10.35
CA PRO A 43 -13.84 4.43 11.79
C PRO A 43 -13.98 3.05 12.43
N LEU A 44 -13.14 2.76 13.42
CA LEU A 44 -13.16 1.55 14.25
C LEU A 44 -13.39 1.93 15.72
N SER A 45 -13.45 0.92 16.59
CA SER A 45 -13.55 1.12 18.04
C SER A 45 -12.36 1.91 18.59
N GLU A 46 -12.56 2.57 19.73
CA GLU A 46 -11.52 3.30 20.48
C GLU A 46 -10.79 4.39 19.67
N GLY A 47 -11.41 4.92 18.61
CA GLY A 47 -10.77 5.93 17.76
C GLY A 47 -9.74 5.35 16.79
N GLY A 48 -9.74 4.02 16.60
CA GLY A 48 -9.03 3.38 15.51
C GLY A 48 -9.64 3.72 14.15
N VAL A 49 -8.88 3.49 13.10
CA VAL A 49 -9.35 3.69 11.72
C VAL A 49 -8.75 2.67 10.78
N LEU A 50 -9.59 2.11 9.89
CA LEU A 50 -9.17 1.33 8.74
C LEU A 50 -9.09 2.24 7.51
N LEU A 51 -7.97 2.14 6.80
CA LEU A 51 -7.70 2.85 5.56
C LEU A 51 -7.56 1.83 4.42
N VAL A 52 -8.32 2.04 3.35
CA VAL A 52 -8.21 1.25 2.11
C VAL A 52 -7.78 2.18 0.98
N MET A 53 -6.67 1.85 0.34
CA MET A 53 -6.01 2.70 -0.66
C MET A 53 -5.72 1.89 -1.92
N PRO A 54 -6.70 1.74 -2.83
CA PRO A 54 -6.47 1.08 -4.11
C PRO A 54 -5.76 2.02 -5.10
N ALA A 55 -4.95 1.44 -5.98
CA ALA A 55 -4.41 2.10 -7.16
C ALA A 55 -4.20 1.09 -8.28
N SER A 56 -4.31 1.51 -9.54
CA SER A 56 -4.09 0.63 -10.69
C SER A 56 -3.59 1.41 -11.90
N ASP A 57 -2.70 0.79 -12.65
CA ASP A 57 -2.38 1.16 -14.03
C ASP A 57 -2.70 -0.01 -14.99
N LEU A 58 -2.03 -0.07 -16.15
CA LEU A 58 -2.24 -1.11 -17.15
C LEU A 58 -1.58 -2.45 -16.80
N GLU A 59 -0.60 -2.45 -15.89
CA GLU A 59 0.22 -3.63 -15.58
C GLU A 59 -0.15 -4.20 -14.21
N ILE A 60 -0.29 -3.34 -13.20
CA ILE A 60 -0.53 -3.77 -11.82
C ILE A 60 -1.73 -3.07 -11.19
N SER A 61 -2.43 -3.82 -10.35
CA SER A 61 -3.42 -3.31 -9.40
C SER A 61 -2.91 -3.57 -7.99
N ILE A 62 -3.00 -2.57 -7.12
CA ILE A 62 -2.61 -2.71 -5.72
C ILE A 62 -3.74 -2.28 -4.80
N THR A 63 -3.78 -2.85 -3.60
CA THR A 63 -4.53 -2.30 -2.48
C THR A 63 -3.65 -2.27 -1.25
N LYS A 64 -3.40 -1.05 -0.77
CA LYS A 64 -2.80 -0.84 0.55
C LYS A 64 -3.90 -0.84 1.61
N LEU A 65 -3.78 -1.74 2.58
CA LEU A 65 -4.69 -1.93 3.69
C LEU A 65 -3.95 -1.57 4.98
N VAL A 66 -4.43 -0.55 5.70
CA VAL A 66 -3.75 -0.06 6.91
C VAL A 66 -4.76 0.16 8.02
N THR A 67 -4.40 -0.22 9.24
CA THR A 67 -5.08 0.26 10.46
C THR A 67 -4.19 1.23 11.21
N VAL A 68 -4.82 2.24 11.80
CA VAL A 68 -4.17 3.16 12.74
C VAL A 68 -4.95 3.10 14.05
N HIS A 69 -4.27 2.69 15.12
CA HIS A 69 -4.82 2.55 16.47
C HIS A 69 -3.97 3.33 17.47
N PRO A 70 -4.35 4.56 17.84
CA PRO A 70 -3.55 5.43 18.70
C PRO A 70 -3.19 4.81 20.07
N GLN A 71 -4.02 3.89 20.57
CA GLN A 71 -3.86 3.26 21.89
C GLN A 71 -3.00 1.99 21.87
N ASN A 72 -2.59 1.51 20.69
CA ASN A 72 -1.80 0.29 20.56
C ASN A 72 -0.46 0.29 21.33
N PRO A 73 0.28 1.42 21.45
CA PRO A 73 1.49 1.45 22.27
C PRO A 73 1.25 1.02 23.73
N GLY A 74 0.09 1.37 24.30
CA GLY A 74 -0.30 0.93 25.65
C GLY A 74 -0.59 -0.57 25.76
N ARG A 75 -0.75 -1.25 24.62
CA ARG A 75 -0.96 -2.71 24.49
C ARG A 75 0.29 -3.44 23.98
N GLY A 76 1.41 -2.75 23.81
CA GLY A 76 2.64 -3.32 23.24
C GLY A 76 2.55 -3.63 21.74
N LEU A 77 1.61 -3.01 21.01
CA LEU A 77 1.42 -3.20 19.57
C LEU A 77 1.84 -1.93 18.79
N PRO A 78 2.19 -2.04 17.49
CA PRO A 78 2.44 -0.88 16.64
C PRO A 78 1.18 -0.03 16.46
N THR A 79 1.34 1.30 16.47
CA THR A 79 0.24 2.25 16.18
C THR A 79 -0.32 2.06 14.76
N ILE A 80 0.55 1.75 13.81
CA ILE A 80 0.21 1.56 12.40
C ILE A 80 0.59 0.14 12.04
N GLN A 81 -0.35 -0.58 11.43
CA GLN A 81 -0.13 -1.90 10.86
C GLN A 81 -0.77 -1.93 9.49
N GLY A 82 -0.11 -2.54 8.51
CA GLY A 82 -0.69 -2.66 7.20
C GLY A 82 0.16 -3.45 6.23
N GLU A 83 -0.41 -3.63 5.05
CA GLU A 83 0.15 -4.44 3.97
C GLU A 83 -0.28 -3.87 2.62
N VAL A 84 0.43 -4.27 1.57
CA VAL A 84 0.07 -4.00 0.18
C VAL A 84 -0.12 -5.32 -0.55
N VAL A 85 -1.33 -5.56 -1.04
CA VAL A 85 -1.62 -6.66 -1.97
C VAL A 85 -1.32 -6.18 -3.37
N VAL A 86 -0.50 -6.93 -4.12
CA VAL A 86 -0.14 -6.68 -5.52
C VAL A 86 -0.79 -7.72 -6.41
N MET A 87 -1.46 -7.26 -7.45
CA MET A 87 -2.19 -8.09 -8.41
C MET A 87 -1.81 -7.69 -9.84
N ASP A 88 -1.86 -8.66 -10.74
CA ASP A 88 -1.83 -8.41 -12.18
C ASP A 88 -3.12 -7.66 -12.57
N ALA A 89 -3.00 -6.52 -13.25
CA ALA A 89 -4.14 -5.67 -13.57
C ALA A 89 -5.11 -6.29 -14.59
N THR A 90 -4.66 -7.27 -15.38
CA THR A 90 -5.45 -7.89 -16.45
C THR A 90 -6.21 -9.13 -15.96
N THR A 91 -5.53 -9.97 -15.19
CA THR A 91 -6.03 -11.29 -14.76
C THR A 91 -6.53 -11.30 -13.32
N GLY A 92 -6.13 -10.32 -12.51
CA GLY A 92 -6.40 -10.29 -11.07
C GLY A 92 -5.57 -11.31 -10.27
N GLU A 93 -4.60 -12.00 -10.89
CA GLU A 93 -3.73 -12.93 -10.18
C GLU A 93 -2.99 -12.20 -9.06
N ARG A 94 -2.99 -12.78 -7.85
CA ARG A 94 -2.22 -12.24 -6.72
C ARG A 94 -0.73 -12.52 -6.91
N LEU A 95 0.01 -11.48 -7.25
CA LEU A 95 1.46 -11.52 -7.46
C LEU A 95 2.21 -11.50 -6.13
N GLY A 96 1.77 -10.70 -5.16
CA GLY A 96 2.43 -10.65 -3.86
C GLY A 96 1.71 -9.90 -2.76
N LEU A 97 2.28 -10.02 -1.56
CA LEU A 97 1.92 -9.31 -0.34
C LEU A 97 3.19 -8.67 0.22
N LEU A 98 3.15 -7.37 0.48
CA LEU A 98 4.28 -6.59 0.99
C LEU A 98 3.90 -5.99 2.33
N ASP A 99 4.69 -6.25 3.37
CA ASP A 99 4.74 -5.43 4.60
C ASP A 99 5.43 -4.08 4.28
#